data_AF-A0A0Q9QRN4-F1
#
_entry.id   AF-A0A0Q9QRN4-F1
#
_cell.length_a   1.000
_cell.length_b   1.000
_cell.length_c   1.000
_cell.angle_alpha   90.00
_cell.angle_beta   90.00
_cell.angle_gamma   90.00
#
_symmetry.space_group_name_H-M   'P 1'
#
loop_
_entity.id
_entity.type
_entity.pdbx_description
1 polymer ?
#
loop_
_entity_poly.entity_id
_entity_poly.type
_entity_poly.pdbx_seq_one_letter_code
_entity_poly.pdbx_strand_id
1 'polypeptide(L)'
;MRTMFKKLSMTTISIMLVSILFVAAGAWAADAGVKHTAEADSLNKLQLFQGTDRGYELDQTLTRAQGATMLLRLFGWEAAAANAQGLSSPFTDVPATHWAAKSVGFAFSKALVHGVTDVHFAPDASITGEQFLALTLRALGYAEAEPQMASELAATSGLLSASEAQQIAQGAVFRRDEMVAVAYRAIQTKLKGSTRTLLQKLVEDDKAVSAEAAVASGLYKTPSTDPMDQIEAAIRDALK
;
A
#
# COMPACT_ATOMS: atom_id res chain seq x y z
N MET A 1 67.06 -36.14 36.03
CA MET A 1 65.83 -36.04 36.83
C MET A 1 65.22 -34.68 36.54
N ARG A 2 64.16 -34.61 35.73
CA ARG A 2 62.80 -34.30 36.21
C ARG A 2 62.78 -33.01 37.03
N THR A 3 62.51 -31.87 36.41
CA THR A 3 61.15 -31.30 36.21
C THR A 3 60.79 -30.29 37.29
N MET A 4 60.25 -29.16 36.80
CA MET A 4 59.08 -28.44 37.30
C MET A 4 59.25 -27.15 38.13
N PHE A 5 58.64 -26.08 37.57
CA PHE A 5 57.77 -25.06 38.22
C PHE A 5 58.48 -24.10 39.22
N LYS A 6 58.37 -22.77 39.18
CA LYS A 6 57.16 -21.91 39.02
C LYS A 6 57.58 -20.42 39.03
N LYS A 7 56.82 -19.59 38.28
CA LYS A 7 56.33 -18.22 38.61
C LYS A 7 57.32 -17.05 38.80
N LEU A 8 57.23 -16.07 37.90
CA LEU A 8 57.34 -14.61 38.15
C LEU A 8 56.80 -13.90 36.87
N SER A 9 55.55 -13.43 36.78
CA SER A 9 54.94 -12.19 37.32
C SER A 9 55.70 -10.88 37.01
N MET A 10 55.07 -10.02 36.19
CA MET A 10 55.18 -8.53 36.13
C MET A 10 56.56 -7.98 35.67
N THR A 11 56.70 -7.21 34.59
CA THR A 11 56.07 -5.89 34.35
C THR A 11 56.21 -5.43 32.87
N THR A 12 55.13 -4.85 32.35
CA THR A 12 55.01 -3.75 31.35
C THR A 12 55.97 -3.69 30.15
N ILE A 13 55.48 -4.12 29.00
CA ILE A 13 56.01 -3.75 27.68
C ILE A 13 55.02 -2.75 27.07
N SER A 14 55.44 -1.48 26.99
CA SER A 14 54.78 -0.43 26.22
C SER A 14 54.83 -0.78 24.73
N ILE A 15 53.71 -1.20 24.16
CA ILE A 15 53.53 -1.35 22.71
C ILE A 15 52.36 -0.45 22.28
N MET A 16 52.72 0.48 21.40
CA MET A 16 51.92 1.18 20.39
C MET A 16 50.40 1.14 20.51
N LEU A 17 49.81 2.30 20.78
CA LEU A 17 48.41 2.58 20.45
C LEU A 17 48.39 3.71 19.42
N VAL A 18 48.53 3.33 18.15
CA VAL A 18 48.18 4.19 17.02
C VAL A 18 46.65 4.27 17.00
N SER A 19 46.13 5.33 17.59
CA SER A 19 44.73 5.70 17.52
C SER A 19 44.38 6.16 16.11
N ILE A 20 44.02 5.21 15.25
CA ILE A 20 43.25 5.47 14.03
C ILE A 20 41.84 5.86 14.49
N LEU A 21 41.56 7.16 14.43
CA LEU A 21 40.21 7.69 14.49
C LEU A 21 39.48 7.22 13.24
N PHE A 22 38.75 6.10 13.35
CA PHE A 22 37.78 5.69 12.37
C PHE A 22 36.57 6.62 12.53
N VAL A 23 36.59 7.76 11.84
CA VAL A 23 35.37 8.54 11.64
C VAL A 23 34.51 7.72 10.69
N ALA A 24 33.69 6.83 11.25
CA ALA A 24 32.49 6.40 10.57
C ALA A 24 31.58 7.62 10.49
N ALA A 25 31.80 8.44 9.47
CA ALA A 25 30.77 9.33 8.96
C ALA A 25 29.65 8.39 8.51
N GLY A 26 28.73 8.10 9.43
CA GLY A 26 27.40 7.64 9.09
C GLY A 26 26.79 8.76 8.28
N ALA A 27 27.07 8.76 6.98
CA ALA A 27 26.23 9.42 6.01
C ALA A 27 24.86 8.81 6.25
N TRP A 28 23.99 9.56 6.92
CA TRP A 28 22.57 9.42 6.72
C TRP A 28 22.38 9.74 5.24
N ALA A 29 22.55 8.73 4.40
CA ALA A 29 21.93 8.74 3.10
C ALA A 29 20.44 8.84 3.44
N ALA A 30 19.91 10.05 3.38
CA ALA A 30 18.50 10.19 3.08
C ALA A 30 18.32 9.32 1.85
N ASP A 31 17.61 8.20 2.03
CA ASP A 31 17.15 7.41 0.91
C ASP A 31 16.28 8.35 0.10
N ALA A 32 16.91 9.04 -0.85
CA ALA A 32 16.26 9.88 -1.84
C ALA A 32 15.64 8.93 -2.88
N GLY A 33 14.89 7.94 -2.39
CA GLY A 33 14.02 7.11 -3.19
C GLY A 33 13.14 8.01 -4.03
N VAL A 34 12.78 7.51 -5.21
CA VAL A 34 11.91 8.23 -6.14
C VAL A 34 10.63 8.63 -5.40
N LYS A 35 10.42 9.94 -5.22
CA LYS A 35 9.20 10.46 -4.61
C LYS A 35 8.07 10.43 -5.61
N HIS A 36 6.95 9.87 -5.20
CA HIS A 36 5.77 9.69 -6.04
C HIS A 36 4.84 10.92 -5.98
N THR A 37 5.40 12.12 -5.98
CA THR A 37 4.63 13.37 -5.83
C THR A 37 3.71 13.62 -7.02
N ALA A 38 4.16 13.30 -8.25
CA ALA A 38 3.35 13.48 -9.46
C ALA A 38 2.16 12.51 -9.49
N GLU A 39 2.37 11.28 -9.02
CA GLU A 39 1.33 10.28 -8.82
C GLU A 39 0.35 10.72 -7.73
N ALA A 40 0.85 11.27 -6.62
CA ALA A 40 0.02 11.84 -5.56
C ALA A 40 -0.87 12.98 -6.08
N ASP A 41 -0.31 13.89 -6.89
CA ASP A 41 -1.06 14.97 -7.53
C ASP A 41 -2.15 14.44 -8.46
N SER A 42 -1.84 13.39 -9.22
CA SER A 42 -2.80 12.76 -10.12
C SER A 42 -3.94 12.12 -9.35
N LEU A 43 -3.64 11.34 -8.31
CA LEU A 43 -4.64 10.72 -7.45
C LEU A 43 -5.47 11.76 -6.67
N ASN A 44 -4.86 12.89 -6.29
CA ASN A 44 -5.56 13.98 -5.62
C ASN A 44 -6.56 14.69 -6.54
N LYS A 45 -6.18 14.96 -7.79
CA LYS A 45 -7.10 15.50 -8.81
C LYS A 45 -8.28 14.56 -9.06
N LEU A 46 -8.06 13.25 -8.99
CA LEU A 46 -9.11 12.23 -9.07
C LEU A 46 -9.90 12.04 -7.76
N GLN A 47 -9.55 12.75 -6.68
CA GLN A 47 -10.14 12.62 -5.34
C GLN A 47 -9.93 11.23 -4.68
N LEU A 48 -9.00 10.43 -5.19
CA LEU A 48 -8.67 9.09 -4.68
C LEU A 48 -7.56 9.11 -3.61
N PHE A 49 -6.86 10.23 -3.46
CA PHE A 49 -5.83 10.43 -2.43
C PHE A 49 -5.90 11.86 -1.88
N GLN A 50 -5.70 12.00 -0.57
CA GLN A 50 -5.80 13.29 0.11
C GLN A 50 -4.56 13.52 0.99
N GLY A 51 -4.04 14.75 0.91
CA GLY A 51 -3.04 15.27 1.83
C GLY A 51 -3.66 15.89 3.07
N THR A 52 -2.83 16.61 3.82
CA THR A 52 -3.21 17.45 4.94
C THR A 52 -2.87 18.91 4.62
N ASP A 53 -3.06 19.80 5.58
CA ASP A 53 -2.65 21.21 5.47
C ASP A 53 -1.13 21.38 5.27
N ARG A 54 -0.34 20.31 5.44
CA ARG A 54 1.12 20.29 5.24
C ARG A 54 1.54 19.56 3.97
N GLY A 55 0.62 19.38 3.01
CA GLY A 55 0.86 18.62 1.78
C GLY A 55 0.57 17.13 1.97
N TYR A 56 1.20 16.26 1.17
CA TYR A 56 0.88 14.83 1.19
C TYR A 56 1.55 14.03 2.29
N GLU A 57 2.58 14.59 2.94
CA GLU A 57 3.35 13.95 4.01
C GLU A 57 3.88 12.56 3.61
N LEU A 58 4.43 12.43 2.40
CA LEU A 58 4.81 11.15 1.78
C LEU A 58 5.83 10.34 2.61
N ASP A 59 6.61 11.00 3.47
CA ASP A 59 7.58 10.36 4.36
C ASP A 59 6.95 9.71 5.61
N GLN A 60 5.66 9.96 5.90
CA GLN A 60 5.00 9.42 7.08
C GLN A 60 4.67 7.94 6.93
N THR A 61 4.90 7.17 7.98
CA THR A 61 4.49 5.76 8.07
C THR A 61 2.99 5.65 8.24
N LEU A 62 2.41 4.59 7.69
CA LEU A 62 0.98 4.33 7.79
C LEU A 62 0.67 3.32 8.89
N THR A 63 -0.37 3.61 9.67
CA THR A 63 -0.99 2.59 10.52
C THR A 63 -1.94 1.71 9.71
N ARG A 64 -2.28 0.54 10.23
CA ARG A 64 -3.25 -0.38 9.60
C ARG A 64 -4.63 0.26 9.42
N ALA A 65 -5.08 1.05 10.39
CA ALA A 65 -6.34 1.80 10.29
C ALA A 65 -6.31 2.87 9.18
N GLN A 66 -5.18 3.57 9.04
CA GLN A 66 -4.98 4.55 7.96
C GLN A 66 -4.92 3.85 6.59
N GLY A 67 -4.16 2.77 6.46
CA GLY A 67 -4.05 1.98 5.23
C GLY A 67 -5.41 1.46 4.75
N ALA A 68 -6.23 0.91 5.66
CA ALA A 68 -7.59 0.47 5.33
C ALA A 68 -8.48 1.63 4.85
N THR A 69 -8.44 2.77 5.54
CA THR A 69 -9.25 3.94 5.17
C THR A 69 -8.83 4.50 3.80
N MET A 70 -7.53 4.58 3.53
CA MET A 70 -7.00 5.06 2.26
C MET A 70 -7.29 4.11 1.11
N LEU A 71 -7.27 2.80 1.34
CA LEU A 71 -7.74 1.81 0.37
C LEU A 71 -9.22 2.04 0.03
N LEU A 72 -10.09 2.24 1.02
CA LEU A 72 -11.51 2.50 0.74
C LEU A 72 -11.70 3.77 -0.09
N ARG A 73 -10.91 4.82 0.15
CA ARG A 73 -10.92 6.03 -0.70
C ARG A 73 -10.47 5.72 -2.13
N LEU A 74 -9.38 4.99 -2.29
CA LEU A 74 -8.85 4.60 -3.60
C LEU A 74 -9.88 3.84 -4.45
N PHE A 75 -10.72 3.03 -3.82
CA PHE A 75 -11.78 2.25 -4.49
C PHE A 75 -13.15 2.97 -4.49
N GLY A 76 -13.21 4.25 -4.12
CA GLY A 76 -14.45 5.03 -4.14
C GLY A 76 -15.48 4.65 -3.08
N TRP A 77 -15.08 3.89 -2.06
CA TRP A 77 -15.96 3.34 -1.03
C TRP A 77 -15.94 4.11 0.28
N GLU A 78 -15.12 5.15 0.42
CA GLU A 78 -15.01 5.89 1.69
C GLU A 78 -16.35 6.50 2.14
N ALA A 79 -17.09 7.16 1.22
CA ALA A 79 -18.40 7.72 1.53
C ALA A 79 -19.41 6.64 1.91
N ALA A 80 -19.38 5.49 1.23
CA ALA A 80 -20.24 4.34 1.57
C ALA A 80 -19.90 3.80 2.97
N ALA A 81 -18.62 3.68 3.31
CA ALA A 81 -18.17 3.24 4.63
C ALA A 81 -18.58 4.23 5.74
N ALA A 82 -18.45 5.53 5.49
CA ALA A 82 -18.85 6.57 6.45
C ALA A 82 -20.36 6.57 6.76
N ASN A 83 -21.19 6.20 5.78
CA ASN A 83 -22.65 6.22 5.92
C ASN A 83 -23.25 4.86 6.29
N ALA A 84 -22.49 3.78 6.17
CA ALA A 84 -22.96 2.43 6.46
C ALA A 84 -23.42 2.28 7.92
N GLN A 85 -24.56 1.60 8.08
CA GLN A 85 -25.20 1.32 9.37
C GLN A 85 -25.08 -0.16 9.69
N GLY A 86 -25.03 -0.50 10.98
CA GLY A 86 -24.99 -1.91 11.41
C GLY A 86 -23.70 -2.65 11.06
N LEU A 87 -22.63 -1.94 10.69
CA LEU A 87 -21.31 -2.57 10.52
C LEU A 87 -20.72 -2.93 11.87
N SER A 88 -20.32 -4.18 12.00
CA SER A 88 -19.53 -4.67 13.14
C SER A 88 -18.41 -5.58 12.64
N SER A 89 -17.25 -5.47 13.27
CA SER A 89 -16.15 -6.42 13.15
C SER A 89 -15.97 -7.17 14.47
N PRO A 90 -15.30 -8.33 14.49
CA PRO A 90 -14.98 -9.04 15.74
C PRO A 90 -13.85 -8.38 16.56
N PHE A 91 -13.31 -7.25 16.09
CA PHE A 91 -12.09 -6.66 16.62
C PHE A 91 -12.37 -5.84 17.88
N THR A 92 -11.93 -6.33 19.04
CA THR A 92 -12.16 -5.69 20.34
C THR A 92 -11.33 -4.43 20.55
N ASP A 93 -10.22 -4.31 19.83
CA ASP A 93 -9.32 -3.14 19.82
C ASP A 93 -9.76 -2.04 18.84
N VAL A 94 -10.91 -2.22 18.17
CA VAL A 94 -11.54 -1.20 17.32
C VAL A 94 -12.98 -0.95 17.82
N PRO A 95 -13.15 -0.33 19.00
CA PRO A 95 -14.48 -0.03 19.53
C PRO A 95 -15.24 0.94 18.62
N ALA A 96 -16.56 1.00 18.72
CA ALA A 96 -17.40 1.90 17.91
C ALA A 96 -17.04 3.39 18.03
N THR A 97 -16.37 3.79 19.11
CA THR A 97 -15.85 5.15 19.35
C THR A 97 -14.52 5.44 18.64
N HIS A 98 -13.83 4.40 18.14
CA HIS A 98 -12.59 4.57 17.41
C HIS A 98 -12.86 5.23 16.05
N TRP A 99 -12.04 6.21 15.67
CA TRP A 99 -12.25 7.01 14.44
C TRP A 99 -12.35 6.14 13.17
N ALA A 100 -11.61 5.04 13.12
CA ALA A 100 -11.59 4.10 12.01
C ALA A 100 -12.65 2.99 12.09
N ALA A 101 -13.51 2.96 13.11
CA ALA A 101 -14.44 1.84 13.34
C ALA A 101 -15.31 1.55 12.12
N LYS A 102 -15.85 2.59 11.48
CA LYS A 102 -16.64 2.46 10.25
C LYS A 102 -15.83 1.94 9.07
N SER A 103 -14.63 2.49 8.84
CA SER A 103 -13.74 2.05 7.77
C SER A 103 -13.34 0.58 7.94
N VAL A 104 -12.90 0.20 9.15
CA VAL A 104 -12.49 -1.18 9.45
C VAL A 104 -13.67 -2.14 9.35
N GLY A 105 -14.84 -1.79 9.90
CA GLY A 105 -16.05 -2.60 9.80
C GLY A 105 -16.49 -2.79 8.34
N PHE A 106 -16.44 -1.75 7.52
CA PHE A 106 -16.82 -1.84 6.11
C PHE A 106 -15.82 -2.68 5.32
N ALA A 107 -14.52 -2.45 5.51
CA ALA A 107 -13.47 -3.23 4.87
C ALA A 107 -13.54 -4.71 5.29
N PHE A 108 -13.88 -4.99 6.55
CA PHE A 108 -14.07 -6.35 7.05
C PHE A 108 -15.28 -7.01 6.40
N SER A 109 -16.42 -6.31 6.29
CA SER A 109 -17.63 -6.81 5.61
C SER A 109 -17.41 -7.16 4.14
N LYS A 110 -16.39 -6.56 3.51
CA LYS A 110 -15.95 -6.83 2.14
C LYS A 110 -14.83 -7.86 2.04
N ALA A 111 -14.43 -8.48 3.14
CA ALA A 111 -13.29 -9.39 3.21
C ALA A 111 -11.97 -8.77 2.69
N LEU A 112 -11.81 -7.45 2.81
CA LEU A 112 -10.58 -6.76 2.40
C LEU A 112 -9.52 -6.89 3.48
N VAL A 113 -9.92 -6.65 4.74
CA VAL A 113 -9.01 -6.66 5.90
C VAL A 113 -9.23 -7.90 6.75
N HIS A 114 -8.12 -8.46 7.23
CA HIS A 114 -8.09 -9.51 8.25
C HIS A 114 -7.44 -8.96 9.53
N GLY A 115 -7.86 -9.50 10.68
CA GLY A 115 -7.24 -9.22 11.97
C GLY A 115 -5.84 -9.81 12.06
N VAL A 116 -5.03 -9.32 13.00
CA VAL A 116 -3.78 -9.98 13.42
C VAL A 116 -4.07 -11.22 14.28
N THR A 117 -5.26 -11.27 14.87
CA THR A 117 -5.89 -12.44 15.48
C THR A 117 -7.39 -12.39 15.16
N ASP A 118 -8.15 -13.41 15.56
CA ASP A 118 -9.61 -13.44 15.35
C ASP A 118 -10.35 -12.26 16.00
N VAL A 119 -9.76 -11.66 17.04
CA VAL A 119 -10.38 -10.58 17.84
C VAL A 119 -9.57 -9.29 17.92
N HIS A 120 -8.43 -9.19 17.22
CA HIS A 120 -7.62 -7.96 17.19
C HIS A 120 -7.29 -7.55 15.77
N PHE A 121 -7.46 -6.26 15.48
CA PHE A 121 -7.05 -5.65 14.21
C PHE A 121 -5.66 -5.00 14.26
N ALA A 122 -5.22 -4.55 15.43
CA ALA A 122 -4.06 -3.69 15.68
C ALA A 122 -4.10 -2.37 14.86
N PRO A 123 -5.08 -1.48 15.11
CA PRO A 123 -5.32 -0.30 14.28
C PRO A 123 -4.14 0.68 14.21
N ASP A 124 -3.38 0.80 15.31
CA ASP A 124 -2.26 1.74 15.44
C ASP A 124 -0.90 1.14 15.08
N ALA A 125 -0.85 -0.18 14.82
CA ALA A 125 0.38 -0.81 14.36
C ALA A 125 0.70 -0.37 12.93
N SER A 126 1.98 -0.20 12.63
CA SER A 126 2.45 0.08 11.27
C SER A 126 2.01 -1.04 10.32
N ILE A 127 1.45 -0.67 9.17
CA ILE A 127 1.12 -1.61 8.11
C ILE A 127 2.39 -1.95 7.31
N THR A 128 2.57 -3.20 6.90
CA THR A 128 3.67 -3.59 6.01
C THR A 128 3.28 -3.45 4.54
N GLY A 129 4.28 -3.37 3.65
CA GLY A 129 4.04 -3.30 2.21
C GLY A 129 3.28 -4.53 1.69
N GLU A 130 3.67 -5.73 2.14
CA GLU A 130 2.95 -6.97 1.84
C GLU A 130 1.49 -6.96 2.29
N GLN A 131 1.22 -6.42 3.48
CA GLN A 131 -0.16 -6.29 3.96
C GLN A 131 -0.95 -5.34 3.08
N PHE A 132 -0.41 -4.17 2.74
CA PHE A 132 -1.11 -3.22 1.87
C PHE A 132 -1.32 -3.75 0.44
N LEU A 133 -0.34 -4.48 -0.11
CA LEU A 133 -0.48 -5.17 -1.39
C LEU A 133 -1.60 -6.21 -1.33
N ALA A 134 -1.66 -7.04 -0.27
CA ALA A 134 -2.74 -8.01 -0.09
C ALA A 134 -4.11 -7.32 -0.06
N LEU A 135 -4.26 -6.23 0.71
CA LEU A 135 -5.50 -5.44 0.74
C LEU A 135 -5.90 -4.94 -0.66
N THR A 136 -4.94 -4.41 -1.41
CA THR A 136 -5.14 -3.88 -2.76
C THR A 136 -5.54 -4.97 -3.74
N LEU A 137 -4.88 -6.13 -3.68
CA LEU A 137 -5.18 -7.28 -4.53
C LEU A 137 -6.56 -7.87 -4.24
N ARG A 138 -6.95 -8.00 -2.97
CA ARG A 138 -8.32 -8.41 -2.61
C ARG A 138 -9.35 -7.45 -3.19
N ALA A 139 -9.12 -6.15 -3.10
CA ALA A 139 -9.99 -5.14 -3.67
C ALA A 139 -10.04 -5.17 -5.21
N LEU A 140 -8.97 -5.60 -5.88
CA LEU A 140 -8.92 -5.87 -7.33
C LEU A 140 -9.59 -7.20 -7.75
N GLY A 141 -10.12 -7.97 -6.80
CA GLY A 141 -10.85 -9.22 -7.03
C GLY A 141 -10.06 -10.50 -6.74
N TYR A 142 -8.81 -10.39 -6.28
CA TYR A 142 -8.03 -11.54 -5.83
C TYR A 142 -8.32 -11.84 -4.36
N ALA A 143 -9.52 -12.33 -4.06
CA ALA A 143 -10.05 -12.50 -2.69
C ALA A 143 -9.12 -13.27 -1.72
N GLU A 144 -8.42 -14.28 -2.23
CA GLU A 144 -7.50 -15.14 -1.44
C GLU A 144 -6.08 -14.57 -1.30
N ALA A 145 -5.85 -13.30 -1.66
CA ALA A 145 -4.52 -12.71 -1.60
C ALA A 145 -4.05 -12.57 -0.14
N GLU A 146 -3.08 -13.37 0.27
CA GLU A 146 -2.43 -13.26 1.59
C GLU A 146 -1.13 -12.45 1.55
N PRO A 147 -0.71 -11.81 2.65
CA PRO A 147 0.51 -10.98 2.68
C PRO A 147 1.75 -11.68 2.12
N GLN A 148 1.97 -12.95 2.47
CA GLN A 148 3.17 -13.70 2.08
C GLN A 148 3.26 -14.01 0.58
N MET A 149 2.13 -13.94 -0.14
CA MET A 149 2.07 -14.13 -1.60
C MET A 149 1.82 -12.82 -2.35
N ALA A 150 1.60 -11.71 -1.64
CA ALA A 150 1.14 -10.47 -2.24
C ALA A 150 2.14 -9.88 -3.24
N SER A 151 3.45 -10.06 -3.02
CA SER A 151 4.48 -9.59 -3.95
C SER A 151 4.43 -10.32 -5.30
N GLU A 152 4.42 -11.65 -5.27
CA GLU A 152 4.33 -12.47 -6.49
C GLU A 152 2.99 -12.25 -7.21
N LEU A 153 1.89 -12.16 -6.46
CA LEU A 153 0.58 -11.92 -7.04
C LEU A 153 0.46 -10.53 -7.66
N ALA A 154 1.04 -9.50 -7.04
CA ALA A 154 1.10 -8.15 -7.62
C ALA A 154 1.89 -8.12 -8.93
N ALA A 155 2.97 -8.89 -9.03
CA ALA A 155 3.75 -9.02 -10.25
C ALA A 155 2.97 -9.71 -11.37
N THR A 156 2.35 -10.86 -11.05
CA THR A 156 1.62 -11.68 -12.04
C THR A 156 0.29 -11.07 -12.46
N SER A 157 -0.37 -10.30 -11.60
CA SER A 157 -1.60 -9.57 -11.93
C SER A 157 -1.37 -8.34 -12.81
N GLY A 158 -0.11 -7.93 -13.00
CA GLY A 158 0.25 -6.66 -13.64
C GLY A 158 -0.08 -5.44 -12.78
N LEU A 159 -0.19 -5.60 -11.45
CA LEU A 159 -0.30 -4.47 -10.52
C LEU A 159 1.05 -3.75 -10.40
N LEU A 160 2.14 -4.50 -10.29
CA LEU A 160 3.50 -3.96 -10.21
C LEU A 160 4.44 -4.77 -11.11
N SER A 161 5.59 -4.21 -11.47
CA SER A 161 6.71 -5.04 -11.93
C SER A 161 7.23 -5.93 -10.81
N ALA A 162 7.89 -7.04 -11.15
CA ALA A 162 8.50 -7.93 -10.15
C ALA A 162 9.50 -7.19 -9.25
N SER A 163 10.25 -6.23 -9.79
CA SER A 163 11.18 -5.41 -9.02
C SER A 163 10.47 -4.45 -8.05
N GLU A 164 9.42 -3.74 -8.50
CA GLU A 164 8.65 -2.84 -7.64
C GLU A 164 7.95 -3.62 -6.51
N ALA A 165 7.33 -4.77 -6.85
CA ALA A 165 6.66 -5.63 -5.89
C ALA A 165 7.63 -6.16 -4.81
N GLN A 166 8.85 -6.54 -5.21
CA GLN A 166 9.86 -7.00 -4.27
C GLN A 166 10.36 -5.88 -3.35
N GLN A 167 10.59 -4.68 -3.92
CA GLN A 167 11.02 -3.51 -3.15
C GLN A 167 9.99 -3.12 -2.10
N ILE A 168 8.70 -3.10 -2.46
CA ILE A 168 7.62 -2.77 -1.52
C ILE A 168 7.46 -3.85 -0.45
N ALA A 169 7.53 -5.13 -0.83
CA ALA A 169 7.36 -6.24 0.11
C ALA A 169 8.51 -6.32 1.14
N GLN A 170 9.74 -6.12 0.70
CA GLN A 170 10.94 -6.17 1.56
C GLN A 170 11.26 -4.84 2.25
N GLY A 171 10.49 -3.79 1.96
CA GLY A 171 10.68 -2.47 2.55
C GLY A 171 10.56 -2.54 4.07
N ALA A 172 11.61 -2.09 4.78
CA ALA A 172 11.62 -2.06 6.24
C ALA A 172 10.53 -1.15 6.81
N VAL A 173 10.15 -0.12 6.06
CA VAL A 173 9.14 0.87 6.44
C VAL A 173 8.24 1.12 5.23
N PHE A 174 6.94 0.98 5.42
CA PHE A 174 5.94 1.34 4.42
C PHE A 174 5.34 2.71 4.74
N ARG A 175 5.58 3.69 3.87
CA ARG A 175 5.14 5.08 4.02
C ARG A 175 3.99 5.38 3.07
N ARG A 176 3.50 6.61 3.21
CA ARG A 176 2.52 7.19 2.29
C ARG A 176 3.04 7.23 0.85
N ASP A 177 4.35 7.39 0.66
CA ASP A 177 4.98 7.38 -0.67
C ASP A 177 4.81 6.03 -1.40
N GLU A 178 5.19 4.92 -0.77
CA GLU A 178 5.04 3.59 -1.38
C GLU A 178 3.57 3.23 -1.57
N MET A 179 2.69 3.70 -0.68
CA MET A 179 1.24 3.56 -0.85
C MET A 179 0.74 4.28 -2.10
N VAL A 180 1.20 5.52 -2.35
CA VAL A 180 0.84 6.28 -3.55
C VAL A 180 1.31 5.56 -4.81
N ALA A 181 2.52 4.97 -4.80
CA ALA A 181 3.02 4.18 -5.91
C ALA A 181 2.09 3.01 -6.24
N VAL A 182 1.69 2.23 -5.22
CA VAL A 182 0.74 1.12 -5.37
C VAL A 182 -0.62 1.62 -5.85
N ALA A 183 -1.14 2.70 -5.27
CA ALA A 183 -2.45 3.26 -5.61
C ALA A 183 -2.52 3.74 -7.06
N TYR A 184 -1.49 4.44 -7.52
CA TYR A 184 -1.41 4.95 -8.89
C TYR A 184 -1.35 3.82 -9.91
N ARG A 185 -0.68 2.72 -9.59
CA ARG A 185 -0.66 1.53 -10.42
C ARG A 185 -2.02 0.81 -10.39
N ALA A 186 -2.63 0.67 -9.22
CA ALA A 186 -3.92 0.00 -9.05
C ALA A 186 -5.03 0.60 -9.92
N ILE A 187 -5.11 1.93 -10.05
CA ILE A 187 -6.12 2.57 -10.91
C ILE A 187 -5.95 2.23 -12.41
N GLN A 188 -4.73 1.86 -12.82
CA GLN A 188 -4.39 1.45 -14.19
C GLN A 188 -4.49 -0.08 -14.38
N THR A 189 -4.55 -0.85 -13.31
CA THR A 189 -4.62 -2.31 -13.35
C THR A 189 -6.04 -2.78 -13.69
N LYS A 190 -6.13 -3.85 -14.47
CA LYS A 190 -7.40 -4.54 -14.77
C LYS A 190 -7.90 -5.30 -13.55
N LEU A 191 -9.20 -5.25 -13.30
CA LEU A 191 -9.80 -6.09 -12.27
C LEU A 191 -9.70 -7.56 -12.68
N LYS A 192 -9.60 -8.46 -11.70
CA LYS A 192 -9.57 -9.91 -11.96
C LYS A 192 -10.80 -10.32 -12.75
N GLY A 193 -10.58 -10.97 -13.91
CA GLY A 193 -11.66 -11.41 -14.80
C GLY A 193 -12.33 -10.29 -15.60
N SER A 194 -11.80 -9.07 -15.57
CA SER A 194 -12.33 -7.92 -16.31
C SER A 194 -11.37 -7.45 -17.41
N THR A 195 -11.91 -6.91 -18.49
CA THR A 195 -11.16 -6.18 -19.52
C THR A 195 -10.88 -4.73 -19.11
N ARG A 196 -11.65 -4.21 -18.14
CA ARG A 196 -11.62 -2.83 -17.67
C ARG A 196 -10.64 -2.63 -16.51
N THR A 197 -10.01 -1.46 -16.48
CA THR A 197 -9.18 -1.00 -15.36
C THR A 197 -10.03 -0.56 -14.18
N LEU A 198 -9.41 -0.43 -13.00
CA LEU A 198 -10.08 0.15 -11.84
C LEU A 198 -10.57 1.58 -12.14
N LEU A 199 -9.77 2.43 -12.79
CA LEU A 199 -10.19 3.79 -13.14
C LEU A 199 -11.44 3.79 -14.04
N GLN A 200 -11.50 2.90 -15.05
CA GLN A 200 -12.68 2.77 -15.90
C GLN A 200 -13.91 2.41 -15.09
N LYS A 201 -13.79 1.42 -14.19
CA LYS A 201 -14.89 1.05 -13.29
C LYS A 201 -15.35 2.21 -12.41
N LEU A 202 -14.41 2.97 -11.84
CA LEU A 202 -14.72 4.10 -10.96
C LEU A 202 -15.46 5.25 -11.68
N VAL A 203 -15.19 5.44 -12.97
CA VAL A 203 -15.82 6.46 -13.82
C VAL A 203 -17.16 5.97 -14.39
N GLU A 204 -17.19 4.74 -14.90
CA GLU A 204 -18.31 4.21 -15.68
C GLU A 204 -19.42 3.64 -14.78
N ASP A 205 -19.06 2.90 -13.73
CA ASP A 205 -20.00 2.16 -12.91
C ASP A 205 -20.24 2.87 -11.57
N ASP A 206 -19.17 3.10 -10.80
CA ASP A 206 -19.29 3.54 -9.40
C ASP A 206 -19.56 5.04 -9.28
N LYS A 207 -19.29 5.82 -10.34
CA LYS A 207 -19.38 7.29 -10.35
C LYS A 207 -18.59 7.96 -9.21
N ALA A 208 -17.53 7.29 -8.76
CA ALA A 208 -16.63 7.78 -7.72
C ALA A 208 -15.61 8.80 -8.26
N VAL A 209 -15.33 8.74 -9.57
CA VAL A 209 -14.44 9.67 -10.28
C VAL A 209 -15.20 10.27 -11.46
N SER A 210 -15.12 11.59 -11.64
CA SER A 210 -15.77 12.24 -12.79
C SER A 210 -15.02 11.94 -14.10
N ALA A 211 -15.76 11.86 -15.20
CA ALA A 211 -15.17 11.62 -16.52
C ALA A 211 -14.21 12.75 -16.91
N GLU A 212 -14.52 13.99 -16.54
CA GLU A 212 -13.69 15.16 -16.83
C GLU A 212 -12.33 15.06 -16.13
N ALA A 213 -12.33 14.71 -14.83
CA ALA A 213 -11.09 14.54 -14.06
C ALA A 213 -10.27 13.36 -14.59
N ALA A 214 -10.94 12.26 -14.96
CA ALA A 214 -10.30 11.09 -15.52
C ALA A 214 -9.64 11.39 -16.88
N VAL A 215 -10.32 12.10 -17.79
CA VAL A 215 -9.73 12.53 -19.07
C VAL A 215 -8.56 13.50 -18.83
N ALA A 216 -8.70 14.46 -17.92
CA ALA A 216 -7.65 15.41 -17.59
C ALA A 216 -6.39 14.76 -17.00
N SER A 217 -6.53 13.58 -16.38
CA SER A 217 -5.38 12.79 -15.90
C SER A 217 -4.56 12.15 -17.02
N GLY A 218 -5.12 12.03 -18.24
CA GLY A 218 -4.52 11.30 -19.36
C GLY A 218 -4.59 9.77 -19.24
N LEU A 219 -5.11 9.24 -18.13
CA LEU A 219 -5.21 7.79 -17.86
C LEU A 219 -6.52 7.18 -18.37
N TYR A 220 -7.50 8.00 -18.75
CA TYR A 220 -8.79 7.55 -19.24
C TYR A 220 -9.11 8.17 -20.59
N LYS A 221 -9.66 7.35 -21.48
CA LYS A 221 -10.22 7.80 -22.76
C LYS A 221 -11.71 7.57 -22.71
N THR A 222 -12.48 8.58 -23.10
CA THR A 222 -13.94 8.43 -23.21
C THR A 222 -14.27 7.31 -24.19
N PRO A 223 -15.17 6.38 -23.81
CA PRO A 223 -15.72 5.41 -24.74
C PRO A 223 -16.27 6.13 -25.97
N SER A 224 -16.13 5.51 -27.14
CA SER A 224 -16.67 6.07 -28.38
C SER A 224 -18.17 6.31 -28.22
N THR A 225 -18.64 7.47 -28.70
CA THR A 225 -20.06 7.77 -28.80
C THR A 225 -20.67 7.23 -30.10
N ASP A 226 -19.86 6.63 -30.98
CA ASP A 226 -20.35 5.94 -32.17
C ASP A 226 -21.12 4.68 -31.76
N PRO A 227 -22.40 4.54 -32.14
CA PRO A 227 -23.20 3.37 -31.82
C PRO A 227 -22.58 2.04 -32.27
N MET A 228 -21.82 2.02 -33.37
CA MET A 228 -21.18 0.81 -33.87
C MET A 228 -20.03 0.37 -32.95
N ASP A 229 -19.19 1.32 -32.53
CA ASP A 229 -18.10 1.06 -31.58
C ASP A 229 -18.63 0.58 -30.24
N GLN A 230 -19.78 1.10 -29.80
CA GLN A 230 -20.45 0.66 -28.56
C GLN A 230 -20.99 -0.76 -28.67
N ILE A 231 -21.59 -1.12 -29.82
CA ILE A 231 -22.06 -2.48 -30.08
C ILE A 231 -20.88 -3.46 -30.14
N GLU A 232 -19.79 -3.10 -30.82
CA GLU A 232 -18.59 -3.95 -30.90
C GLU A 232 -17.91 -4.13 -29.54
N ALA A 233 -17.86 -3.08 -28.71
CA ALA A 233 -17.35 -3.16 -27.35
C ALA A 233 -18.23 -4.08 -26.48
N ALA A 234 -19.56 -3.91 -26.54
CA ALA A 234 -20.50 -4.74 -25.79
C ALA A 234 -20.45 -6.22 -26.20
N ILE A 235 -20.34 -6.51 -27.50
CA ILE A 235 -20.19 -7.88 -28.01
C ILE A 235 -18.87 -8.49 -27.53
N ARG A 236 -17.77 -7.73 -27.55
CA ARG A 236 -16.45 -8.20 -27.10
C ARG A 236 -16.44 -8.59 -25.62
N ASP A 237 -17.12 -7.82 -24.78
CA ASP A 237 -17.22 -8.09 -23.35
C ASP A 237 -18.16 -9.28 -23.05
N ALA A 238 -19.21 -9.49 -23.86
CA ALA A 238 -20.16 -10.59 -23.66
C ALA A 238 -19.62 -11.98 -24.06
N LEU A 239 -18.52 -12.05 -24.82
CA LEU A 239 -17.97 -13.28 -25.39
C LEU A 239 -16.75 -13.85 -24.61
N LYS A 240 -16.43 -13.30 -23.43
CA LYS A 240 -15.30 -13.72 -22.59
C LYS A 240 -15.74 -14.05 -21.18
#